data_AF-A0A259LWJ4-F1
#
_entry.id   AF-A0A259LWJ4-F1
#
_cell.length_a   1.000
_cell.length_b   1.000
_cell.length_c   1.000
_cell.angle_alpha   90.00
_cell.angle_beta   90.00
_cell.angle_gamma   90.00
#
_symmetry.space_group_name_H-M   'P 1'
#
loop_
_entity.id
_entity.type
_entity.pdbx_description
1 polymer ?
#
loop_
_entity_poly.entity_id
_entity_poly.type
_entity_poly.pdbx_seq_one_letter_code
_entity_poly.pdbx_strand_id
1 'polypeptide(L)'
;MARSRQMTGVAAMKPAALILAAALALCACGPAAAPSSPPAEEVPAPETDGPKAQGFITANTAPPEGAADTKGDGVFRDDYGRPFQYGLLGQKLPEFTAPTSDGGTFSSSDINRWTVIDVWGAWCSDCVADGPYVDALARAIAQDPDLDF
;
A
#
# COMPACT_ATOMS: atom_id res chain seq x y z
N MET A 1 -62.70 29.01 10.51
CA MET A 1 -63.90 28.51 9.81
C MET A 1 -63.47 27.52 8.75
N ALA A 2 -64.00 26.31 8.82
CA ALA A 2 -63.63 25.15 8.03
C ALA A 2 -64.47 25.01 6.75
N ARG A 3 -63.88 24.41 5.71
CA ARG A 3 -64.51 23.60 4.63
C ARG A 3 -63.35 23.12 3.75
N SER A 4 -62.83 21.91 3.86
CA SER A 4 -63.43 20.59 3.57
C SER A 4 -64.11 20.50 2.21
N ARG A 5 -63.41 19.87 1.26
CA ARG A 5 -63.99 18.94 0.27
C ARG A 5 -62.95 17.90 -0.11
N GLN A 6 -63.27 16.65 0.17
CA GLN A 6 -62.54 15.45 -0.22
C GLN A 6 -62.97 14.97 -1.62
N MET A 7 -62.01 14.33 -2.29
CA MET A 7 -62.03 13.10 -3.09
C MET A 7 -63.09 12.86 -4.18
N THR A 8 -62.57 12.50 -5.36
CA THR A 8 -63.03 11.47 -6.33
C THR A 8 -61.97 11.47 -7.45
N GLY A 9 -61.41 10.39 -8.00
CA GLY A 9 -61.55 8.97 -7.77
C GLY A 9 -60.43 8.20 -8.50
N VAL A 10 -60.17 7.01 -7.95
CA VAL A 10 -59.57 5.78 -8.48
C VAL A 10 -59.17 5.70 -9.97
N ALA A 11 -57.92 5.31 -10.22
CA ALA A 11 -57.60 4.24 -11.16
C ALA A 11 -56.32 3.52 -10.73
N ALA A 12 -56.48 2.35 -10.15
CA ALA A 12 -55.42 1.36 -9.99
C ALA A 12 -55.23 0.61 -11.33
N MET A 13 -53.98 0.45 -11.77
CA MET A 13 -53.63 -0.64 -12.69
C MET A 13 -52.27 -1.21 -12.26
N LYS A 14 -52.28 -2.52 -12.02
CA LYS A 14 -51.20 -3.36 -11.49
C LYS A 14 -50.17 -3.73 -12.59
N PRO A 15 -49.03 -4.35 -12.23
CA PRO A 15 -47.80 -4.37 -13.00
C PRO A 15 -47.88 -5.38 -14.16
N ALA A 16 -47.35 -4.99 -15.32
CA ALA A 16 -47.06 -5.93 -16.40
C ALA A 16 -45.56 -6.19 -16.42
N ALA A 17 -45.19 -7.37 -15.93
CA ALA A 17 -43.92 -7.99 -16.22
C ALA A 17 -43.83 -8.24 -17.73
N LEU A 18 -42.80 -7.72 -18.37
CA LEU A 18 -42.35 -8.17 -19.69
C LEU A 18 -40.85 -8.39 -19.60
N ILE A 19 -40.51 -9.65 -19.37
CA ILE A 19 -39.20 -10.24 -19.59
C ILE A 19 -38.90 -10.11 -21.09
N LEU A 20 -37.83 -9.41 -21.44
CA LEU A 20 -37.16 -9.64 -22.71
C LEU A 20 -35.65 -9.63 -22.48
N ALA A 21 -35.13 -10.83 -22.22
CA ALA A 21 -33.70 -11.10 -22.34
C ALA A 21 -33.31 -10.96 -23.82
N ALA A 22 -32.59 -9.90 -24.14
CA ALA A 22 -31.91 -9.74 -25.41
C ALA A 22 -30.40 -9.80 -25.17
N ALA A 23 -29.90 -11.04 -25.07
CA ALA A 23 -28.48 -11.31 -25.25
C ALA A 23 -28.19 -11.23 -26.76
N LEU A 24 -27.59 -10.11 -27.19
CA LEU A 24 -26.83 -10.06 -28.43
C LEU A 24 -25.42 -9.56 -28.09
N ALA A 25 -24.50 -10.52 -28.08
CA ALA A 25 -23.09 -10.28 -28.31
C ALA A 25 -22.92 -9.55 -29.64
N LEU A 26 -22.10 -8.50 -29.70
CA LEU A 26 -21.09 -8.29 -30.74
C LEU A 26 -20.29 -7.00 -30.48
N CYS A 27 -19.05 -7.03 -30.96
CA CYS A 27 -18.08 -5.93 -31.10
C CYS A 27 -17.21 -5.60 -29.88
N ALA A 28 -16.18 -6.43 -29.74
CA ALA A 28 -14.86 -6.03 -29.29
C ALA A 28 -14.40 -4.73 -29.99
N CYS A 29 -14.24 -3.66 -29.22
CA CYS A 29 -13.36 -2.54 -29.53
C CYS A 29 -12.34 -2.45 -28.39
N GLY A 30 -11.30 -3.27 -28.47
CA GLY A 30 -10.07 -3.06 -27.70
C GLY A 30 -9.21 -1.99 -28.38
N PRO A 31 -8.48 -1.15 -27.65
CA PRO A 31 -7.56 -0.19 -28.25
C PRO A 31 -6.46 -0.92 -29.04
N ALA A 32 -6.16 -0.35 -30.21
CA ALA A 32 -5.17 -0.84 -31.15
C ALA A 32 -3.79 -1.05 -30.49
N ALA A 33 -3.17 -2.18 -30.79
CA ALA A 33 -1.84 -2.53 -30.32
C ALA A 33 -0.82 -1.45 -30.75
N ALA A 34 -0.23 -0.77 -29.77
CA ALA A 34 1.03 -0.08 -29.96
C ALA A 34 2.12 -1.12 -30.31
N PRO A 35 3.13 -0.77 -31.14
CA PRO A 35 4.25 -1.66 -31.39
C PRO A 35 4.95 -1.94 -30.05
N SER A 36 4.85 -3.19 -29.61
CA SER A 36 5.54 -3.69 -28.43
C SER A 36 7.03 -3.74 -28.73
N SER A 37 7.78 -2.81 -28.14
CA SER A 37 9.17 -3.09 -27.80
C SER A 37 9.18 -4.42 -27.04
N PRO A 38 10.09 -5.36 -27.35
CA PRO A 38 10.24 -6.55 -26.51
C PRO A 38 10.48 -6.07 -25.08
N PRO A 39 9.91 -6.74 -24.06
CA PRO A 39 10.30 -6.47 -22.69
C PRO A 39 11.82 -6.54 -22.65
N ALA A 40 12.46 -5.56 -22.00
CA ALA A 40 13.84 -5.76 -21.59
C ALA A 40 13.84 -7.09 -20.85
N GLU A 41 14.59 -8.06 -21.37
CA GLU A 41 14.82 -9.33 -20.69
C GLU A 41 15.49 -8.94 -19.38
N GLU A 42 14.69 -8.87 -18.33
CA GLU A 42 15.16 -8.62 -16.98
C GLU A 42 15.98 -9.85 -16.64
N VAL A 43 17.28 -9.75 -16.87
CA VAL A 43 18.24 -10.72 -16.36
C VAL A 43 18.01 -10.69 -14.85
N PRO A 44 17.42 -11.74 -14.26
CA PRO A 44 17.19 -11.75 -12.82
C PRO A 44 18.58 -11.57 -12.20
N ALA A 45 18.70 -10.55 -11.35
CA ALA A 45 19.87 -10.41 -10.52
C ALA A 45 20.13 -11.77 -9.86
N PRO A 46 21.39 -12.24 -9.79
CA PRO A 46 21.68 -13.54 -9.20
C PRO A 46 21.01 -13.62 -7.85
N GLU A 47 20.11 -14.60 -7.69
CA GLU A 47 19.45 -14.82 -6.42
C GLU A 47 20.53 -15.22 -5.42
N THR A 48 20.92 -14.29 -4.56
CA THR A 48 21.80 -14.62 -3.45
C THR A 48 21.04 -15.53 -2.50
N ASP A 49 21.65 -16.63 -2.08
CA ASP A 49 21.12 -17.62 -1.09
C ASP A 49 20.88 -17.02 0.33
N GLY A 50 20.82 -15.70 0.44
CA GLY A 50 20.55 -14.98 1.68
C GLY A 50 19.06 -14.79 1.98
N PRO A 51 18.72 -14.41 3.21
CA PRO A 51 17.34 -14.09 3.58
C PRO A 51 16.76 -13.00 2.65
N LYS A 52 15.62 -13.32 2.02
CA LYS A 52 14.88 -12.39 1.18
C LYS A 52 14.40 -11.20 2.03
N ALA A 53 14.42 -10.00 1.45
CA ALA A 53 14.02 -8.76 2.13
C ALA A 53 12.49 -8.62 2.38
N GLN A 54 11.71 -9.69 2.14
CA GLN A 54 10.26 -9.62 2.01
C GLN A 54 9.51 -10.00 3.30
N GLY A 55 10.15 -9.85 4.47
CA GLY A 55 9.64 -10.34 5.75
C GLY A 55 9.40 -9.23 6.79
N PHE A 56 8.55 -9.52 7.77
CA PHE A 56 8.39 -8.68 8.95
C PHE A 56 9.51 -8.94 9.96
N ILE A 57 10.23 -7.88 10.34
CA ILE A 57 11.25 -7.94 11.37
C ILE A 57 10.60 -7.55 12.69
N THR A 58 10.19 -8.56 13.47
CA THR A 58 9.54 -8.37 14.79
C THR A 58 10.44 -8.78 15.96
N ALA A 59 11.54 -9.46 15.69
CA ALA A 59 12.57 -9.81 16.66
C ALA A 59 13.96 -9.85 15.99
N ASN A 60 15.00 -9.60 16.79
CA ASN A 60 16.38 -9.70 16.31
C ASN A 60 16.78 -11.17 16.20
N THR A 61 17.22 -11.59 15.02
CA THR A 61 17.85 -12.89 14.82
C THR A 61 19.34 -12.81 15.15
N ALA A 62 19.92 -13.91 15.64
CA ALA A 62 21.37 -13.97 15.76
C ALA A 62 22.01 -13.83 14.36
N PRO A 63 23.13 -13.10 14.21
CA PRO A 63 23.88 -13.09 12.97
C PRO A 63 24.28 -14.52 12.57
N PRO A 64 24.34 -14.85 11.27
CA PRO A 64 24.80 -16.15 10.82
C PRO A 64 26.25 -16.42 11.22
N GLU A 65 26.62 -17.70 11.27
CA GLU A 65 28.01 -18.09 11.54
C GLU A 65 28.94 -17.47 10.49
N GLY A 66 30.04 -16.86 10.96
CA GLY A 66 31.00 -16.16 10.10
C GLY A 66 30.64 -14.70 9.77
N ALA A 67 29.50 -14.17 10.23
CA ALA A 67 29.21 -12.75 10.09
C ALA A 67 30.31 -11.90 10.75
N ALA A 68 30.82 -10.91 10.02
CA ALA A 68 31.89 -10.02 10.48
C ALA A 68 31.39 -8.57 10.58
N ASP A 69 31.95 -7.83 11.54
CA ASP A 69 31.79 -6.38 11.61
C ASP A 69 32.73 -5.72 10.61
N THR A 70 32.28 -5.59 9.37
CA THR A 70 33.08 -5.02 8.27
C THR A 70 33.30 -3.51 8.39
N LYS A 71 32.59 -2.83 9.30
CA LYS A 71 32.65 -1.37 9.47
C LYS A 71 33.27 -0.92 10.80
N GLY A 72 33.50 -1.85 11.73
CA GLY A 72 34.05 -1.56 13.05
C GLY A 72 33.08 -0.82 13.98
N ASP A 73 31.78 -0.87 13.68
CA ASP A 73 30.72 -0.16 14.43
C ASP A 73 29.89 -1.09 15.34
N GLY A 74 30.29 -2.36 15.44
CA GLY A 74 29.61 -3.39 16.21
C GLY A 74 28.33 -3.92 15.56
N VAL A 75 28.03 -3.53 14.31
CA VAL A 75 26.80 -3.96 13.61
C VAL A 75 27.15 -4.93 12.49
N PHE A 76 26.78 -6.19 12.69
CA PHE A 76 26.92 -7.25 11.68
C PHE A 76 25.93 -7.06 10.54
N ARG A 77 26.40 -7.19 9.30
CA ARG A 77 25.64 -6.94 8.08
C ARG A 77 25.83 -8.05 7.07
N ASP A 78 24.84 -8.22 6.19
CA ASP A 78 25.00 -9.05 5.01
C ASP A 78 25.79 -8.33 3.89
N ASP A 79 25.97 -9.01 2.77
CA ASP A 79 26.73 -8.50 1.61
C ASP A 79 26.08 -7.26 0.97
N TYR A 80 24.79 -7.02 1.21
CA TYR A 80 24.06 -5.81 0.79
C TYR A 80 24.15 -4.69 1.83
N GLY A 81 24.87 -4.89 2.92
CA GLY A 81 25.03 -3.91 4.00
C GLY A 81 23.81 -3.78 4.91
N ARG A 82 22.85 -4.71 4.83
CA ARG A 82 21.66 -4.72 5.70
C ARG A 82 22.05 -5.31 7.07
N PRO A 83 21.68 -4.67 8.19
CA PRO A 83 22.03 -5.18 9.51
C PRO A 83 21.22 -6.45 9.83
N PHE A 84 21.84 -7.44 10.44
CA PHE A 84 21.13 -8.63 10.94
C PHE A 84 20.30 -8.34 12.20
N GLN A 85 20.62 -7.25 12.89
CA GLN A 85 20.01 -6.87 14.16
C GLN A 85 19.78 -5.35 14.21
N TYR A 86 18.72 -4.95 14.89
CA TYR A 86 18.24 -3.59 15.00
C TYR A 86 18.15 -3.22 16.49
N GLY A 87 19.01 -2.30 16.94
CA GLY A 87 19.14 -1.97 18.37
C GLY A 87 17.88 -1.38 19.01
N LEU A 88 17.02 -0.72 18.21
CA LEU A 88 15.77 -0.11 18.68
C LEU A 88 14.53 -0.98 18.43
N LEU A 89 14.69 -2.21 17.96
CA LEU A 89 13.55 -3.09 17.69
C LEU A 89 12.78 -3.42 18.97
N GLY A 90 11.46 -3.27 18.90
CA GLY A 90 10.55 -3.45 20.04
C GLY A 90 10.62 -2.34 21.10
N GLN A 91 11.47 -1.33 20.92
CA GLN A 91 11.48 -0.14 21.77
C GLN A 91 10.37 0.82 21.35
N LYS A 92 9.98 1.72 22.25
CA LYS A 92 9.07 2.82 21.91
C LYS A 92 9.70 3.66 20.79
N LEU A 93 8.90 4.05 19.79
CA LEU A 93 9.31 5.00 18.76
C LEU A 93 9.94 6.23 19.43
N PRO A 94 11.22 6.56 19.13
CA PRO A 94 11.86 7.75 19.66
C PRO A 94 11.07 9.00 19.30
N GLU A 95 11.08 10.00 20.17
CA GLU A 95 10.44 11.27 19.86
C GLU A 95 11.25 12.05 18.83
N PHE A 96 10.62 12.52 17.76
CA PHE A 96 11.26 13.32 16.72
C PHE A 96 10.28 14.30 16.10
N THR A 97 10.85 15.33 15.46
CA THR A 97 10.13 16.24 14.56
C THR A 97 10.81 16.27 13.20
N ALA A 98 10.04 16.51 12.15
CA ALA A 98 10.54 16.58 10.78
C ALA A 98 9.73 17.60 9.96
N PRO A 99 10.35 18.32 9.01
CA PRO A 99 9.61 19.17 8.08
C PRO A 99 8.74 18.31 7.15
N THR A 100 7.54 18.80 6.84
CA THR A 100 6.65 18.17 5.86
C THR A 100 6.77 18.85 4.50
N SER A 101 6.37 18.16 3.43
CA SER A 101 6.51 18.64 2.05
C SER A 101 5.63 19.86 1.73
N ASP A 102 4.58 20.10 2.52
CA ASP A 102 3.71 21.27 2.45
C ASP A 102 4.24 22.47 3.28
N GLY A 103 5.43 22.35 3.88
CA GLY A 103 6.08 23.41 4.65
C GLY A 103 5.68 23.45 6.12
N GLY A 104 4.93 22.47 6.61
CA GLY A 104 4.64 22.26 8.03
C GLY A 104 5.76 21.52 8.77
N THR A 105 5.41 21.07 9.97
CA THR A 105 6.27 20.25 10.83
C THR A 105 5.46 19.08 11.37
N PHE A 106 5.93 17.86 11.13
CA PHE A 106 5.45 16.63 11.75
C PHE A 106 6.09 16.45 13.12
N SER A 107 5.33 15.98 14.10
CA SER A 107 5.83 15.51 15.40
C SER A 107 5.38 14.08 15.66
N SER A 108 6.30 13.19 16.03
CA SER A 108 5.95 11.82 16.41
C SER A 108 5.06 11.74 17.66
N SER A 109 5.00 12.81 18.46
CA SER A 109 4.07 12.93 19.60
C SER A 109 2.59 12.89 19.17
N ASP A 110 2.31 13.21 17.91
CA ASP A 110 0.95 13.33 17.39
C ASP A 110 0.39 11.97 16.94
N ILE A 111 1.26 10.96 16.79
CA ILE A 111 0.88 9.56 16.52
C ILE A 111 0.12 9.01 17.73
N ASN A 112 -1.20 8.89 17.60
CA ASN A 112 -2.10 8.36 18.63
C ASN A 112 -2.91 7.13 18.18
N ARG A 113 -2.68 6.65 16.95
CA ARG A 113 -3.37 5.52 16.33
C ARG A 113 -2.37 4.46 15.87
N TRP A 114 -2.88 3.33 15.38
CA TRP A 114 -2.05 2.36 14.68
C TRP A 114 -1.62 2.94 13.34
N THR A 115 -0.39 3.44 13.30
CA THR A 115 0.15 4.15 12.13
C THR A 115 1.18 3.30 11.41
N VAL A 116 1.03 3.17 10.11
CA VAL A 116 2.08 2.64 9.22
C VAL A 116 2.97 3.80 8.82
N ILE A 117 4.28 3.67 9.02
CA ILE A 117 5.27 4.66 8.59
C ILE A 117 6.04 4.09 7.41
N ASP A 118 5.91 4.71 6.24
CA ASP A 118 6.67 4.35 5.04
C ASP A 118 7.93 5.21 4.91
N VAL A 119 9.10 4.57 4.84
CA VAL A 119 10.40 5.23 4.72
C VAL A 119 10.94 4.97 3.31
N TRP A 120 10.86 5.99 2.46
CA TRP A 120 11.21 5.88 1.05
C TRP A 120 12.01 7.09 0.54
N GLY A 121 12.53 6.99 -0.68
CA GLY A 121 13.12 8.11 -1.39
C GLY A 121 13.13 7.89 -2.89
N ALA A 122 13.00 8.97 -3.68
CA ALA A 122 12.97 8.88 -5.15
C ALA A 122 14.29 8.35 -5.77
N TRP A 123 15.36 8.31 -5.00
CA TRP A 123 16.67 7.76 -5.37
C TRP A 123 16.80 6.24 -5.13
N CYS A 124 15.81 5.63 -4.48
CA CYS A 124 15.77 4.21 -4.16
C CYS A 124 14.97 3.48 -5.25
N SER A 125 15.63 2.63 -6.05
CA SER A 125 14.99 1.88 -7.14
C SER A 125 13.84 1.00 -6.65
N ASP A 126 14.06 0.32 -5.53
CA ASP A 126 13.09 -0.60 -4.96
C ASP A 126 11.87 0.17 -4.45
N CYS A 127 12.08 1.33 -3.84
CA CYS A 127 11.02 2.22 -3.39
C CYS A 127 10.17 2.77 -4.56
N VAL A 128 10.80 3.08 -5.70
CA VAL A 128 10.07 3.49 -6.92
C VAL A 128 9.26 2.32 -7.48
N ALA A 129 9.84 1.10 -7.47
CA ALA A 129 9.14 -0.11 -7.88
C ALA A 129 7.96 -0.44 -6.95
N ASP A 130 8.08 -0.14 -5.66
CA ASP A 130 7.05 -0.37 -4.64
C ASP A 130 5.88 0.62 -4.70
N GLY A 131 6.03 1.74 -5.40
CA GLY A 131 5.04 2.82 -5.46
C GLY A 131 3.59 2.39 -5.71
N PRO A 132 3.28 1.52 -6.70
CA PRO A 132 1.93 1.02 -6.92
C PRO A 132 1.35 0.23 -5.73
N TYR A 133 2.19 -0.53 -5.01
CA TYR A 133 1.77 -1.29 -3.84
C TYR A 133 1.56 -0.39 -2.63
N VAL A 134 2.38 0.65 -2.47
CA VAL A 134 2.20 1.69 -1.45
C VAL A 134 0.91 2.47 -1.68
N ASP A 135 0.59 2.88 -2.92
CA ASP A 135 -0.71 3.52 -3.23
C ASP A 135 -1.89 2.60 -2.90
N ALA A 136 -1.79 1.30 -3.22
CA ALA A 136 -2.81 0.32 -2.87
C ALA A 136 -2.98 0.18 -1.34
N LEU A 137 -1.87 0.14 -0.59
CA LEU A 137 -1.87 0.08 0.87
C LEU A 137 -2.51 1.33 1.48
N ALA A 138 -2.12 2.52 1.03
CA ALA A 138 -2.68 3.78 1.51
C ALA A 138 -4.21 3.85 1.29
N ARG A 139 -4.69 3.39 0.12
CA ARG A 139 -6.15 3.30 -0.17
C ARG A 139 -6.87 2.29 0.71
N ALA A 140 -6.23 1.18 1.07
CA ALA A 140 -6.80 0.20 1.97
C ALA A 140 -6.90 0.75 3.40
N ILE A 141 -5.83 1.40 3.89
CA ILE A 141 -5.80 2.03 5.21
C ILE A 141 -6.83 3.15 5.32
N ALA A 142 -7.03 3.97 4.27
CA ALA A 142 -8.04 5.03 4.29
C ALA A 142 -9.49 4.55 4.47
N GLN A 143 -9.74 3.24 4.31
CA GLN A 143 -11.06 2.63 4.54
C GLN A 143 -11.22 2.07 5.96
N ASP A 144 -10.15 2.02 6.75
CA ASP A 144 -10.14 1.53 8.12
C ASP A 144 -10.00 2.71 9.11
N PRO A 145 -11.02 3.04 9.92
CA PRO A 145 -10.95 4.16 10.84
C PRO A 145 -9.92 3.98 11.97
N ASP A 146 -9.49 2.76 12.24
CA ASP A 146 -8.56 2.43 13.34
C ASP A 146 -7.09 2.59 12.92
N LEU A 147 -6.82 2.74 11.61
CA LEU A 147 -5.48 2.83 11.05
C LEU A 147 -5.14 4.25 10.56
N ASP A 148 -3.84 4.53 10.49
CA ASP A 148 -3.26 5.75 9.92
C ASP A 148 -2.06 5.43 9.03
N PHE A 149 -1.70 6.36 8.15
CA PHE A 149 -0.57 6.27 7.23
C PHE A 149 0.16 7.61 7.12
#